data_AF-A0A6F9Y2S5-F1
#
_entry.id   AF-A0A6F9Y2S5-F1
#
_cell.length_a   1.000
_cell.length_b   1.000
_cell.length_c   1.000
_cell.angle_alpha   90.00
_cell.angle_beta   90.00
_cell.angle_gamma   90.00
#
_symmetry.space_group_name_H-M   'P 1'
#
loop_
_entity.id
_entity.type
_entity.pdbx_description
1 polymer ?
#
loop_
_entity_poly.entity_id
_entity_poly.type
_entity_poly.pdbx_seq_one_letter_code
_entity_poly.pdbx_strand_id
1 'polypeptide(L)'
;MNQHPDYLLNKVTRPADIKAFSMPELKQLASEMRQLVLEKDAAISGHVGPNLGAMETTIAFHYVFDSPKDKIIWDISHLAYGHKMLTGRKEAFLDPDHYHDVSGYSAPDESEHDFFTVGHTSTSVALAVGMAKARDVLGQQGNIVAFINLGRDTSGFNHWRDSPHCRFSRTYFLPFRLLMLCIYRTKVL
;
A
#
# COMPACT_ATOMS: atom_id res chain seq x y z
N MET A 1 -3.25 -22.46 -13.03
CA MET A 1 -3.48 -21.63 -14.25
C MET A 1 -4.36 -20.41 -13.91
N ASN A 2 -4.01 -19.21 -14.40
CA ASN A 2 -4.79 -17.97 -14.24
C ASN A 2 -6.29 -18.18 -14.53
N GLN A 3 -7.12 -17.95 -13.52
CA GLN A 3 -8.57 -18.20 -13.56
C GLN A 3 -9.39 -17.07 -14.20
N HIS A 4 -8.78 -15.89 -14.40
CA HIS A 4 -9.45 -14.67 -14.85
C HIS A 4 -8.67 -13.98 -15.97
N PRO A 5 -8.56 -14.60 -17.16
CA PRO A 5 -7.79 -14.03 -18.28
C PRO A 5 -8.37 -12.73 -18.86
N ASP A 6 -9.65 -12.45 -18.57
CA ASP A 6 -10.40 -11.28 -19.04
C ASP A 6 -10.21 -10.03 -18.16
N TYR A 7 -9.64 -10.16 -16.95
CA TYR A 7 -9.49 -9.07 -16.00
C TYR A 7 -8.51 -8.00 -16.49
N LEU A 8 -8.79 -6.72 -16.20
CA LEU A 8 -7.88 -5.59 -16.44
C LEU A 8 -6.56 -5.74 -15.69
N LEU A 9 -6.55 -6.40 -14.53
CA LEU A 9 -5.33 -6.66 -13.77
C LEU A 9 -4.24 -7.38 -14.59
N ASN A 10 -4.62 -8.19 -15.59
CA ASN A 10 -3.68 -8.82 -16.51
C ASN A 10 -2.83 -7.81 -17.30
N LYS A 11 -3.33 -6.58 -17.51
CA LYS A 11 -2.61 -5.49 -18.17
C LYS A 11 -1.62 -4.76 -17.26
N VAL A 12 -1.67 -4.98 -15.94
CA VAL A 12 -0.82 -4.30 -14.95
C VAL A 12 0.39 -5.16 -14.64
N THR A 13 1.58 -4.74 -15.07
CA THR A 13 2.86 -5.41 -14.73
C THR A 13 3.62 -4.62 -13.66
N ARG A 14 3.48 -3.30 -13.67
CA ARG A 14 4.13 -2.38 -12.72
C ARG A 14 3.15 -1.27 -12.31
N PRO A 15 3.43 -0.54 -11.20
CA PRO A 15 2.55 0.52 -10.72
C PRO A 15 2.28 1.62 -11.74
N ALA A 16 3.23 1.91 -12.63
CA ALA A 16 3.06 2.95 -13.65
C ALA A 16 1.95 2.64 -14.67
N ASP A 17 1.59 1.38 -14.89
CA ASP A 17 0.65 0.97 -15.93
C ASP A 17 -0.77 1.48 -15.64
N ILE A 18 -1.16 1.54 -14.35
CA ILE A 18 -2.50 2.04 -13.96
C ILE A 18 -2.68 3.54 -14.18
N LYS A 19 -1.60 4.30 -14.38
CA LYS A 19 -1.66 5.75 -14.63
C LYS A 19 -2.26 6.07 -16.00
N ALA A 20 -2.26 5.11 -16.91
CA ALA A 20 -2.89 5.22 -18.23
C ALA A 20 -4.38 4.85 -18.22
N PHE A 21 -4.89 4.29 -17.12
CA PHE A 21 -6.28 3.85 -17.05
C PHE A 21 -7.23 5.02 -16.85
N SER A 22 -8.37 4.95 -17.51
CA SER A 22 -9.49 5.85 -17.28
C SER A 22 -10.12 5.62 -15.91
N MET A 23 -10.89 6.60 -15.42
CA MET A 23 -11.58 6.46 -14.14
C MET A 23 -12.54 5.25 -14.07
N PRO A 24 -13.31 4.90 -15.13
CA PRO A 24 -14.08 3.65 -15.16
C PRO A 24 -13.20 2.40 -15.06
N GLU A 25 -12.05 2.35 -15.77
CA GLU A 25 -11.12 1.23 -15.70
C GLU A 25 -10.50 1.08 -14.32
N LEU A 26 -10.16 2.19 -13.63
CA LEU A 26 -9.67 2.15 -12.25
C LEU A 26 -10.72 1.61 -11.27
N LYS A 27 -12.00 1.94 -11.46
CA LYS A 27 -13.11 1.39 -10.66
C LYS A 27 -13.30 -0.10 -10.92
N GLN A 28 -13.22 -0.50 -12.19
CA GLN A 28 -13.30 -1.91 -12.56
C GLN A 28 -12.12 -2.70 -11.96
N LEU A 29 -10.90 -2.18 -12.08
CA LEU A 29 -9.70 -2.77 -11.47
C LEU A 29 -9.88 -2.96 -9.95
N ALA A 30 -10.42 -1.97 -9.26
CA ALA A 30 -10.71 -2.08 -7.82
C ALA A 30 -11.74 -3.18 -7.51
N SER A 31 -12.73 -3.39 -8.38
CA SER A 31 -13.72 -4.47 -8.22
C SER A 31 -13.09 -5.84 -8.45
N GLU A 32 -12.31 -5.99 -9.51
CA GLU A 32 -11.58 -7.22 -9.84
C GLU A 32 -10.62 -7.61 -8.71
N MET A 33 -9.82 -6.67 -8.20
CA MET A 33 -8.88 -6.92 -7.10
C MET A 33 -9.60 -7.39 -5.82
N ARG A 34 -10.80 -6.87 -5.51
CA ARG A 34 -11.59 -7.36 -4.37
C ARG A 34 -12.04 -8.80 -4.56
N GLN A 35 -12.50 -9.14 -5.76
CA GLN A 35 -12.94 -10.49 -6.08
C GLN A 35 -11.80 -11.48 -5.89
N LEU A 36 -10.61 -11.16 -6.38
CA LEU A 36 -9.42 -12.00 -6.21
C LEU A 36 -9.02 -12.19 -4.74
N VAL A 37 -9.16 -11.16 -3.89
CA VAL A 37 -8.94 -11.32 -2.43
C VAL A 37 -9.94 -12.30 -1.83
N LEU A 38 -11.23 -12.20 -2.19
CA LEU A 38 -12.26 -13.11 -1.68
C LEU A 38 -11.99 -14.56 -2.09
N GLU A 39 -11.60 -14.79 -3.34
CA GLU A 39 -11.33 -16.13 -3.87
C GLU A 39 -10.09 -16.76 -3.24
N LYS A 40 -8.99 -16.02 -3.17
CA LYS A 40 -7.76 -16.48 -2.52
C LYS A 40 -8.01 -16.85 -1.05
N ASP A 41 -8.64 -15.94 -0.30
CA ASP A 41 -8.86 -16.15 1.13
C ASP A 41 -9.91 -17.26 1.39
N ALA A 42 -10.86 -17.47 0.48
CA ALA A 42 -11.77 -18.62 0.55
C ALA A 42 -11.05 -19.96 0.35
N ALA A 43 -9.98 -19.99 -0.45
CA ALA A 43 -9.21 -21.19 -0.72
C ALA A 43 -8.18 -21.51 0.38
N ILE A 44 -7.43 -20.51 0.85
CA ILE A 44 -6.25 -20.75 1.71
C ILE A 44 -6.25 -19.95 3.03
N SER A 45 -7.35 -19.27 3.36
CA SER A 45 -7.42 -18.30 4.47
C SER A 45 -6.52 -17.07 4.26
N GLY A 46 -6.79 -15.98 4.99
CA GLY A 46 -6.05 -14.75 4.83
C GLY A 46 -6.72 -13.54 5.49
N HIS A 47 -6.43 -12.35 4.97
CA HIS A 47 -6.80 -11.06 5.56
C HIS A 47 -7.85 -10.30 4.75
N VAL A 48 -9.08 -10.83 4.68
CA VAL A 48 -10.16 -10.28 3.85
C VAL A 48 -10.48 -8.81 4.19
N GLY A 49 -10.95 -8.56 5.42
CA GLY A 49 -11.58 -7.29 5.80
C GLY A 49 -10.71 -6.05 5.56
N PRO A 50 -9.44 -6.03 6.01
CA PRO A 50 -8.52 -4.92 5.78
C PRO A 50 -8.25 -4.65 4.29
N ASN A 51 -8.05 -5.70 3.50
CA ASN A 51 -7.76 -5.57 2.07
C ASN A 51 -8.95 -5.01 1.30
N LEU A 52 -10.17 -5.51 1.53
CA LEU A 52 -11.36 -5.01 0.82
C LEU A 52 -11.62 -3.51 1.02
N GLY A 53 -11.30 -2.98 2.20
CA GLY A 53 -11.46 -1.57 2.53
C GLY A 53 -10.35 -0.65 2.02
N ALA A 54 -9.22 -1.20 1.58
CA ALA A 54 -8.04 -0.45 1.19
C ALA A 54 -7.79 -0.43 -0.34
N MET A 55 -8.61 -1.09 -1.16
CA MET A 55 -8.36 -1.26 -2.60
C MET A 55 -8.27 0.07 -3.36
N GLU A 56 -9.28 0.94 -3.26
CA GLU A 56 -9.26 2.24 -3.93
C GLU A 56 -8.11 3.10 -3.46
N THR A 57 -7.83 3.08 -2.16
CA THR A 57 -6.72 3.86 -1.63
C THR A 57 -5.38 3.33 -2.13
N THR A 58 -5.24 2.02 -2.24
CA THR A 58 -4.02 1.41 -2.78
C THR A 58 -3.81 1.76 -4.24
N ILE A 59 -4.87 1.73 -5.05
CA ILE A 59 -4.85 2.19 -6.43
C ILE A 59 -4.49 3.68 -6.48
N ALA A 60 -5.14 4.52 -5.66
CA ALA A 60 -4.87 5.96 -5.64
C ALA A 60 -3.42 6.29 -5.26
N PHE A 61 -2.83 5.54 -4.32
CA PHE A 61 -1.44 5.73 -3.93
C PHE A 61 -0.49 5.40 -5.08
N HIS A 62 -0.68 4.27 -5.74
CA HIS A 62 0.15 3.90 -6.90
C HIS A 62 -0.13 4.75 -8.15
N TYR A 63 -1.31 5.37 -8.23
CA TYR A 63 -1.63 6.35 -9.27
C TYR A 63 -0.87 7.67 -9.05
N VAL A 64 -0.83 8.16 -7.80
CA VAL A 64 -0.25 9.46 -7.44
C VAL A 64 1.27 9.39 -7.24
N PHE A 65 1.77 8.36 -6.58
CA PHE A 65 3.19 8.19 -6.24
C PHE A 65 3.91 7.28 -7.22
N ASP A 66 5.23 7.40 -7.29
CA ASP A 66 6.08 6.61 -8.18
C ASP A 66 6.83 5.53 -7.38
N SER A 67 6.17 4.44 -7.00
CA SER A 67 6.85 3.32 -6.35
C SER A 67 7.75 2.56 -7.36
N PRO A 68 9.01 2.18 -7.01
CA PRO A 68 9.62 2.20 -5.68
C PRO A 68 10.46 3.47 -5.39
N LYS A 69 10.54 4.44 -6.30
CA LYS A 69 11.24 5.73 -6.05
C LYS A 69 10.66 6.43 -4.83
N ASP A 70 9.35 6.61 -4.82
CA ASP A 70 8.57 6.99 -3.65
C ASP A 70 8.37 5.78 -2.74
N LYS A 71 8.58 5.97 -1.44
CA LYS A 71 8.52 4.93 -0.42
C LYS A 71 7.15 4.95 0.22
N ILE A 72 6.36 3.91 -0.01
CA ILE A 72 5.04 3.72 0.59
C ILE A 72 5.16 2.70 1.71
N ILE A 73 4.82 3.09 2.93
CA ILE A 73 4.86 2.25 4.12
C ILE A 73 3.44 1.95 4.55
N TRP A 74 3.08 0.67 4.54
CA TRP A 74 1.77 0.19 4.98
C TRP A 74 1.80 -0.11 6.48
N ASP A 75 1.15 0.71 7.31
CA ASP A 75 0.93 0.36 8.72
C ASP A 75 -0.01 -0.81 8.80
N ILE A 76 0.37 -1.83 9.57
CA ILE A 76 -0.33 -3.12 9.58
C ILE A 76 -0.31 -3.72 8.17
N SER A 77 0.84 -4.27 7.80
CA SER A 77 1.10 -4.64 6.41
C SER A 77 0.26 -5.80 5.85
N HIS A 78 -0.64 -6.39 6.65
CA HIS A 78 -1.60 -7.37 6.16
C HIS A 78 -2.72 -6.82 5.25
N LEU A 79 -2.76 -5.50 5.03
CA LEU A 79 -3.61 -4.86 4.02
C LEU A 79 -2.90 -4.63 2.67
N ALA A 80 -1.73 -5.24 2.47
CA ALA A 80 -0.88 -5.03 1.30
C ALA A 80 -1.23 -5.90 0.08
N TYR A 81 -2.34 -6.65 0.04
CA TYR A 81 -2.63 -7.52 -1.11
C TYR A 81 -2.83 -6.71 -2.40
N GLY A 82 -3.61 -5.64 -2.32
CA GLY A 82 -3.76 -4.73 -3.46
C GLY A 82 -2.42 -4.12 -3.89
N HIS A 83 -1.52 -3.86 -2.93
CA HIS A 83 -0.20 -3.33 -3.23
C HIS A 83 0.64 -4.37 -3.97
N LYS A 84 0.64 -5.63 -3.53
CA LYS A 84 1.33 -6.75 -4.17
C LYS A 84 0.82 -7.00 -5.60
N MET A 85 -0.50 -7.01 -5.79
CA MET A 85 -1.12 -7.15 -7.12
C MET A 85 -0.60 -6.10 -8.12
N LEU A 86 -0.48 -4.84 -7.70
CA LEU A 86 -0.06 -3.73 -8.56
C LEU A 86 1.46 -3.61 -8.74
N THR A 87 2.25 -4.40 -8.02
CA THR A 87 3.72 -4.34 -7.99
C THR A 87 4.34 -5.65 -8.48
N GLY A 88 3.76 -6.22 -9.53
CA GLY A 88 4.32 -7.38 -10.25
C GLY A 88 4.02 -8.74 -9.62
N ARG A 89 3.20 -8.81 -8.56
CA ARG A 89 2.92 -10.06 -7.82
C ARG A 89 1.46 -10.50 -7.93
N LYS A 90 0.79 -10.17 -9.04
CA LYS A 90 -0.62 -10.50 -9.28
C LYS A 90 -0.89 -11.98 -9.48
N GLU A 91 0.07 -12.76 -9.96
CA GLU A 91 -0.12 -14.20 -10.21
C GLU A 91 -0.50 -14.95 -8.93
N ALA A 92 0.04 -14.52 -7.78
CA ALA A 92 -0.33 -15.06 -6.47
C ALA A 92 -1.77 -14.78 -6.02
N PHE A 93 -2.58 -14.16 -6.89
CA PHE A 93 -4.00 -13.89 -6.71
C PHE A 93 -4.84 -14.37 -7.90
N LEU A 94 -4.26 -14.41 -9.10
CA LEU A 94 -4.92 -14.88 -10.33
C LEU A 94 -4.88 -16.41 -10.48
N ASP A 95 -3.88 -17.07 -9.89
CA ASP A 95 -3.63 -18.49 -10.07
C ASP A 95 -3.52 -19.22 -8.72
N PRO A 96 -4.42 -20.19 -8.42
CA PRO A 96 -4.37 -20.99 -7.21
C PRO A 96 -3.04 -21.70 -6.96
N ASP A 97 -2.32 -22.09 -8.00
CA ASP A 97 -1.03 -22.77 -7.88
C ASP A 97 0.05 -21.83 -7.31
N HIS A 98 -0.15 -20.52 -7.42
CA HIS A 98 0.76 -19.46 -6.99
C HIS A 98 0.30 -18.74 -5.72
N TYR A 99 -0.82 -19.12 -5.10
CA TYR A 99 -1.37 -18.40 -3.93
C TYR A 99 -0.39 -18.28 -2.76
N HIS A 100 0.54 -19.22 -2.62
CA HIS A 100 1.54 -19.25 -1.55
C HIS A 100 2.87 -18.55 -1.92
N ASP A 101 3.00 -17.99 -3.12
CA ASP A 101 4.24 -17.33 -3.58
C ASP A 101 4.50 -16.00 -2.87
N VAL A 102 3.48 -15.44 -2.22
CA VAL A 102 3.57 -14.19 -1.45
C VAL A 102 3.01 -14.37 -0.05
N SER A 103 3.65 -13.74 0.93
CA SER A 103 3.19 -13.72 2.31
C SER A 103 1.97 -12.81 2.51
N GLY A 104 1.37 -12.95 3.69
CA GLY A 104 0.24 -12.14 4.14
C GLY A 104 0.56 -10.64 4.30
N TYR A 105 1.84 -10.26 4.34
CA TYR A 105 2.34 -8.96 4.79
C TYR A 105 3.25 -8.32 3.74
N SER A 106 3.58 -7.04 3.86
CA SER A 106 4.71 -6.50 3.08
C SER A 106 6.01 -7.16 3.54
N ALA A 107 6.87 -7.52 2.60
CA ALA A 107 8.01 -8.38 2.83
C ALA A 107 9.18 -7.91 1.92
N PRO A 108 10.25 -7.31 2.49
CA PRO A 108 11.35 -6.75 1.70
C PRO A 108 12.11 -7.77 0.85
N ASP A 109 12.07 -9.04 1.23
CA ASP A 109 12.62 -10.16 0.47
C ASP A 109 11.76 -10.53 -0.75
N GLU A 110 10.48 -10.15 -0.77
CA GLU A 110 9.58 -10.41 -1.90
C GLU A 110 9.60 -9.32 -2.96
N SER A 111 9.94 -8.07 -2.63
CA SER A 111 9.84 -6.95 -3.57
C SER A 111 10.58 -5.69 -3.15
N GLU A 112 11.13 -4.97 -4.13
CA GLU A 112 11.68 -3.62 -3.95
C GLU A 112 10.63 -2.56 -3.55
N HIS A 113 9.34 -2.89 -3.68
CA HIS A 113 8.23 -2.03 -3.28
C HIS A 113 7.88 -2.17 -1.78
N ASP A 114 8.41 -3.19 -1.10
CA ASP A 114 8.14 -3.50 0.29
C ASP A 114 9.35 -3.12 1.15
N PHE A 115 9.20 -2.16 2.07
CA PHE A 115 10.33 -1.65 2.86
C PHE A 115 10.45 -2.29 4.25
N PHE A 116 9.34 -2.78 4.80
CA PHE A 116 9.28 -3.37 6.14
C PHE A 116 8.22 -4.46 6.22
N THR A 117 8.46 -5.46 7.07
CA THR A 117 7.42 -6.39 7.51
C THR A 117 6.83 -5.91 8.83
N VAL A 118 5.57 -5.50 8.80
CA VAL A 118 4.90 -4.84 9.94
C VAL A 118 3.67 -5.64 10.37
N GLY A 119 3.75 -6.26 11.55
CA GLY A 119 2.62 -6.93 12.18
C GLY A 119 1.84 -6.07 13.19
N HIS A 120 2.55 -5.28 14.00
CA HIS A 120 1.94 -4.39 15.01
C HIS A 120 1.54 -3.04 14.43
N THR A 121 0.48 -2.46 14.99
CA THR A 121 -0.07 -1.17 14.57
C THR A 121 0.82 0.00 15.00
N SER A 122 0.66 1.17 14.35
CA SER A 122 1.26 2.45 14.75
C SER A 122 2.79 2.55 14.62
N THR A 123 3.42 1.66 13.84
CA THR A 123 4.88 1.68 13.63
C THR A 123 5.29 2.46 12.38
N SER A 124 4.39 2.58 11.40
CA SER A 124 4.69 3.16 10.09
C SER A 124 5.21 4.60 10.15
N VAL A 125 4.74 5.41 11.11
CA VAL A 125 5.17 6.82 11.25
C VAL A 125 6.63 6.91 11.66
N ALA A 126 7.03 6.13 12.67
CA ALA A 126 8.43 6.10 13.11
C ALA A 126 9.35 5.64 11.98
N LEU A 127 8.92 4.61 11.24
CA LEU A 127 9.64 4.09 10.07
C LEU A 127 9.74 5.14 8.96
N ALA A 128 8.67 5.89 8.69
CA ALA A 128 8.66 6.98 7.71
C ALA A 128 9.59 8.11 8.09
N VAL A 129 9.59 8.53 9.37
CA VAL A 129 10.51 9.56 9.87
C VAL A 129 11.96 9.12 9.69
N GLY A 130 12.27 7.87 10.05
CA GLY A 130 13.60 7.29 9.87
C GLY A 130 14.04 7.28 8.40
N MET A 131 13.19 6.79 7.50
CA MET A 131 13.49 6.78 6.07
C MET A 131 13.60 8.18 5.47
N ALA A 132 12.77 9.13 5.88
CA ALA A 132 12.86 10.52 5.45
C ALA A 132 14.19 11.14 5.90
N LYS A 133 14.61 10.89 7.14
CA LYS A 133 15.91 11.37 7.64
C LYS A 133 17.07 10.75 6.89
N ALA A 134 17.02 9.44 6.63
CA ALA A 134 18.06 8.74 5.86
C ALA A 134 18.16 9.28 4.43
N ARG A 135 17.03 9.46 3.74
CA ARG A 135 16.94 10.09 2.41
C ARG A 135 17.64 11.45 2.40
N ASP A 136 17.32 12.31 3.36
CA ASP A 136 17.87 13.66 3.45
C ASP A 136 19.39 13.65 3.71
N VAL A 137 19.88 12.76 4.59
CA VAL A 137 21.32 12.61 4.88
C VAL A 137 22.09 12.09 3.67
N LEU A 138 21.48 11.21 2.88
CA LEU A 138 22.07 10.64 1.66
C LEU A 138 21.90 11.55 0.42
N GLY A 139 21.27 12.73 0.56
CA GLY A 139 21.00 13.63 -0.57
C GLY A 139 20.05 13.05 -1.62
N GLN A 140 19.25 12.05 -1.26
CA GLN A 140 18.32 11.37 -2.15
C GLN A 140 17.02 12.16 -2.34
N GLN A 141 16.24 11.77 -3.34
CA GLN A 141 14.99 12.42 -3.73
C GLN A 141 13.84 11.41 -3.77
N GLY A 142 12.62 11.87 -3.50
CA GLY A 142 11.41 11.04 -3.52
C GLY A 142 10.55 11.23 -2.28
N ASN A 143 9.27 10.93 -2.38
CA ASN A 143 8.33 11.02 -1.28
C ASN A 143 8.49 9.84 -0.33
N ILE A 144 8.41 10.09 0.98
CA ILE A 144 8.20 9.03 1.98
C ILE A 144 6.79 9.18 2.51
N VAL A 145 6.01 8.11 2.39
CA VAL A 145 4.56 8.13 2.60
C VAL A 145 4.20 7.00 3.55
N ALA A 146 3.64 7.33 4.73
CA ALA A 146 3.06 6.33 5.62
C ALA A 146 1.54 6.32 5.46
N PHE A 147 1.00 5.14 5.14
CA PHE A 147 -0.41 4.82 5.23
C PHE A 147 -0.69 4.31 6.64
N ILE A 148 -1.54 4.99 7.40
CA ILE A 148 -1.89 4.62 8.77
C ILE A 148 -3.32 4.11 8.79
N ASN A 149 -3.50 2.85 9.16
CA ASN A 149 -4.83 2.30 9.46
C ASN A 149 -5.15 2.60 10.93
N LEU A 150 -5.97 3.61 11.19
CA LEU A 150 -6.41 3.93 12.55
C LEU A 150 -7.48 2.91 12.97
N GLY A 151 -7.03 1.88 13.69
CA GLY A 151 -7.90 0.95 14.40
C GLY A 151 -8.60 1.63 15.59
N ARG A 152 -9.08 0.80 16.53
CA ARG A 152 -9.75 1.27 17.75
C ARG A 152 -8.81 2.00 18.73
N ASP A 153 -7.51 1.70 18.67
CA ASP A 153 -6.49 2.32 19.51
C ASP A 153 -5.82 3.49 18.75
N THR A 154 -6.06 4.70 19.24
CA THR A 154 -5.52 5.96 18.69
C THR A 154 -4.35 6.50 19.51
N SER A 155 -3.90 5.77 20.55
CA SER A 155 -2.88 6.26 21.49
C SER A 155 -1.54 6.55 20.82
N GLY A 156 -1.03 5.60 20.03
CA GLY A 156 0.20 5.78 19.24
C GLY A 156 0.06 6.92 18.22
N PHE A 157 -1.12 7.07 17.62
CA PHE A 157 -1.40 8.17 16.70
C PHE A 157 -1.37 9.54 17.39
N ASN A 158 -2.05 9.71 18.53
CA ASN A 158 -2.11 10.98 19.24
C ASN A 158 -0.71 11.48 19.63
N HIS A 159 0.19 10.55 19.99
CA HIS A 159 1.59 10.89 20.25
C HIS A 159 2.29 11.47 19.01
N TRP A 160 2.08 10.88 17.82
CA TRP A 160 2.72 11.34 16.58
C TRP A 160 2.09 12.58 15.98
N ARG A 161 0.78 12.79 16.17
CA ARG A 161 0.07 13.98 15.68
C ARG A 161 0.70 15.26 16.23
N ASP A 162 1.06 15.25 17.50
CA ASP A 162 1.53 16.42 18.23
C ASP A 162 3.08 16.50 18.23
N SER A 163 3.76 15.61 17.47
CA SER A 163 5.22 15.54 17.41
C SER A 163 5.83 16.59 16.47
N PRO A 164 6.86 17.35 16.90
CA PRO A 164 7.53 18.34 16.06
C PRO A 164 8.34 17.71 14.90
N HIS A 165 8.59 16.40 14.96
CA HIS A 165 9.29 15.63 13.92
C HIS A 165 8.35 15.25 12.77
N CYS A 166 7.04 15.16 13.03
CA CYS A 166 6.00 15.03 12.03
C CYS A 166 5.62 16.42 11.49
N ARG A 167 6.42 16.96 10.56
CA ARG A 167 5.97 18.09 9.75
C ARG A 167 4.96 17.58 8.73
N PHE A 168 3.69 17.47 9.13
CA PHE A 168 2.59 17.16 8.22
C PHE A 168 2.60 18.18 7.08
N SER A 169 3.03 17.79 5.88
CA SER A 169 2.89 18.68 4.72
C SER A 169 1.42 18.83 4.32
N ARG A 170 0.58 17.81 4.61
CA ARG A 170 -0.88 17.80 4.49
C ARG A 170 -1.45 16.52 5.11
N THR A 171 -2.54 16.66 5.88
CA THR A 171 -3.37 15.53 6.33
C THR A 171 -4.60 15.44 5.44
N TYR A 172 -4.87 14.27 4.88
CA TYR A 172 -6.11 14.01 4.14
C TYR A 172 -6.99 13.06 4.93
N PHE A 173 -8.16 13.54 5.36
CA PHE A 173 -9.20 12.69 5.92
C PHE A 173 -10.14 12.27 4.79
N LEU A 174 -10.23 10.97 4.51
CA LEU A 174 -11.28 10.43 3.65
C LEU A 174 -12.55 10.20 4.49
N PRO A 175 -13.75 10.51 3.96
CA PRO A 175 -14.99 10.54 4.75
C PRO A 175 -15.52 9.17 5.20
N PHE A 176 -14.85 8.06 4.89
CA PHE A 176 -15.23 6.72 5.32
C PHE A 176 -14.02 6.01 5.92
N ARG A 177 -14.02 5.87 7.25
CA ARG A 177 -12.94 5.36 8.12
C ARG A 177 -11.71 6.28 8.18
N LEU A 178 -11.21 6.45 9.41
CA LEU A 178 -10.17 7.41 9.78
C LEU A 178 -8.84 7.02 9.11
N LEU A 179 -8.64 7.45 7.87
CA LEU A 179 -7.40 7.25 7.13
C LEU A 179 -6.52 8.47 7.32
N MET A 180 -5.25 8.25 7.66
CA MET A 180 -4.27 9.34 7.73
C MET A 180 -3.04 9.04 6.89
N LEU A 181 -2.58 10.10 6.23
CA LEU A 181 -1.44 10.09 5.34
C LEU A 181 -0.36 11.04 5.85
N CYS A 182 0.83 10.52 6.13
CA CYS A 182 2.02 11.33 6.41
C CYS A 182 2.89 11.36 5.15
N ILE A 183 3.05 12.53 4.53
CA ILE A 183 3.94 12.72 3.37
C ILE A 183 5.14 13.56 3.80
N TYR A 184 6.33 13.01 3.63
CA TYR A 184 7.60 13.73 3.72
C TYR A 184 8.11 14.01 2.31
N ARG A 185 7.95 15.23 1.83
CA ARG A 185 8.54 15.67 0.55
C ARG A 185 10.00 16.07 0.76
N THR A 186 10.82 15.99 -0.29
CA THR A 186 12.12 16.67 -0.24
C THR A 186 11.87 18.17 -0.07
N LYS A 187 12.62 18.83 0.81
CA LYS A 187 12.68 20.29 0.79
C LYS A 187 13.41 20.72 -0.47
N VAL A 188 12.72 21.42 -1.36
CA VAL A 188 13.40 22.32 -2.30
C VAL A 188 13.90 23.47 -1.43
N LEU A 189 15.22 23.56 -1.27
CA LEU A 189 15.86 24.74 -0.66
C LEU A 189 15.80 25.92 -1.64
#